data_AF-A0A2H6N6M1-F1
#
_entry.id   AF-A0A2H6N6M1-F1
#
_cell.length_a   1.000
_cell.length_b   1.000
_cell.length_c   1.000
_cell.angle_alpha   90.00
_cell.angle_beta   90.00
_cell.angle_gamma   90.00
#
_symmetry.space_group_name_H-M   'P 1'
#
loop_
_entity.id
_entity.type
_entity.pdbx_description
1 polymer ?
#
loop_
_entity_poly.entity_id
_entity_poly.type
_entity_poly.pdbx_seq_one_letter_code
_entity_poly.pdbx_strand_id
1 'polypeptide(L)'
;RCSPCEGPGPKVCADDKIMTIDSVTSAQTLQGCTEIRGNLLINIRRGNNIASELEDFLGLIETVTGYVKIRHSHALVSLSFLKNLRYINGEEQLDGNYSFYVLDNQNLQQLWDWSHHNLTIKEGKMYFAFNPKLCVSEIYQMEEVTGTKDRQSKGDINPRNNGEK
;
A
#
# COMPACT_ATOMS: atom_id res chain seq x y z
N ARG A 1 20.34 -34.46 -12.01
CA ARG A 1 20.43 -33.58 -10.82
C ARG A 1 19.46 -32.44 -11.07
N CYS A 2 18.40 -32.31 -10.27
CA CYS A 2 17.51 -31.15 -10.33
C CYS A 2 17.94 -30.21 -9.20
N SER A 3 18.36 -29.00 -9.55
CA SER A 3 18.46 -27.90 -8.61
C SER A 3 17.05 -27.34 -8.36
N PRO A 4 16.74 -26.83 -7.16
CA PRO A 4 15.52 -26.07 -6.96
C PRO A 4 15.46 -24.95 -7.99
N CYS A 5 14.29 -24.72 -8.59
CA CYS A 5 14.06 -23.49 -9.30
C CYS A 5 14.25 -22.36 -8.28
N GLU A 6 15.25 -21.51 -8.48
CA GLU A 6 15.22 -20.18 -7.88
C GLU A 6 13.86 -19.58 -8.28
N GLY A 7 13.16 -18.97 -7.32
CA GLY A 7 11.83 -18.40 -7.55
C GLY A 7 11.81 -17.47 -8.77
N PRO A 8 10.63 -16.99 -9.21
CA PRO A 8 10.57 -16.03 -10.29
C PRO A 8 11.56 -14.90 -10.01
N GLY A 9 12.53 -14.75 -10.91
CA GLY A 9 13.61 -13.78 -10.75
C GLY A 9 13.04 -12.37 -10.62
N PRO A 10 13.80 -11.44 -10.02
CA PRO A 10 13.31 -10.08 -9.80
C PRO A 10 12.86 -9.44 -11.12
N LYS A 11 11.59 -9.04 -11.20
CA LYS A 11 11.00 -8.36 -12.36
C LYS A 11 10.69 -6.93 -11.96
N VAL A 12 11.39 -6.01 -12.59
CA VAL A 12 11.16 -4.57 -12.42
C VAL A 12 10.13 -4.09 -13.43
N CYS A 13 9.13 -3.37 -12.97
CA CYS A 13 8.07 -2.79 -13.79
C CYS A 13 8.16 -1.26 -13.70
N ALA A 14 8.33 -0.61 -14.85
CA ALA A 14 8.76 0.79 -14.95
C ALA A 14 8.04 1.54 -16.08
N ASP A 15 6.83 1.12 -16.43
CA ASP A 15 6.15 1.56 -17.65
C ASP A 15 5.68 3.03 -17.59
N ASP A 16 5.50 3.58 -16.38
CA ASP A 16 4.95 4.92 -16.13
C ASP A 16 5.48 5.50 -14.81
N LYS A 17 5.53 6.85 -14.72
CA LYS A 17 5.85 7.55 -13.47
C LYS A 17 4.84 7.23 -12.35
N ILE A 18 3.58 6.93 -12.70
CA ILE A 18 2.52 6.58 -11.75
C ILE A 18 1.71 5.38 -12.29
N MET A 19 1.80 4.25 -11.60
CA MET A 19 1.00 3.05 -11.83
C MET A 19 -0.37 3.22 -11.17
N THR A 20 -1.43 3.36 -11.97
CA THR A 20 -2.80 3.52 -11.46
C THR A 20 -3.57 2.21 -11.53
N ILE A 21 -4.05 1.75 -10.38
CA ILE A 21 -4.86 0.55 -10.20
C ILE A 21 -6.27 0.96 -9.79
N ASP A 22 -7.18 1.02 -10.76
CA ASP A 22 -8.59 1.37 -10.55
C ASP A 22 -9.54 0.16 -10.68
N SER A 23 -9.00 -0.97 -11.12
CA SER A 23 -9.73 -2.20 -11.42
C SER A 23 -8.81 -3.42 -11.38
N VAL A 24 -9.38 -4.62 -11.28
CA VAL A 24 -8.61 -5.86 -11.39
C VAL A 24 -7.88 -5.95 -12.74
N THR A 25 -8.54 -5.53 -13.84
CA THR A 25 -7.93 -5.51 -15.17
C THR A 25 -6.69 -4.63 -15.21
N SER A 26 -6.71 -3.44 -14.60
CA SER A 26 -5.53 -2.57 -14.53
C SER A 26 -4.37 -3.18 -13.72
N ALA A 27 -4.66 -4.06 -12.75
CA ALA A 27 -3.64 -4.74 -11.96
C ALA A 27 -2.90 -5.83 -12.75
N GLN A 28 -3.52 -6.40 -13.80
CA GLN A 28 -2.94 -7.51 -14.57
C GLN A 28 -1.57 -7.17 -15.19
N THR A 29 -1.32 -5.90 -15.53
CA THR A 29 -0.04 -5.45 -16.08
C THR A 29 1.11 -5.64 -15.09
N LEU A 30 0.81 -5.63 -13.79
CA LEU A 30 1.77 -5.79 -12.71
C LEU A 30 2.02 -7.26 -12.34
N GLN A 31 1.40 -8.21 -13.03
CA GLN A 31 1.60 -9.62 -12.76
C GLN A 31 3.07 -10.02 -12.85
N GLY A 32 3.56 -10.66 -11.78
CA GLY A 32 4.94 -11.11 -11.68
C GLY A 32 5.95 -10.02 -11.31
N CYS A 33 5.54 -8.75 -11.16
CA CYS A 33 6.44 -7.66 -10.78
C CYS A 33 6.86 -7.80 -9.32
N THR A 34 8.14 -7.62 -9.04
CA THR A 34 8.72 -7.59 -7.68
C THR A 34 9.13 -6.18 -7.26
N GLU A 35 9.38 -5.29 -8.23
CA GLU A 35 9.71 -3.87 -7.97
C GLU A 35 8.92 -2.97 -8.91
N ILE A 36 8.30 -1.93 -8.36
CA ILE A 36 7.74 -0.81 -9.11
C ILE A 36 8.71 0.36 -9.06
N ARG A 37 9.24 0.75 -10.21
CA ARG A 37 10.01 2.00 -10.36
C ARG A 37 9.08 3.14 -10.69
N GLY A 38 8.61 3.82 -9.65
CA GLY A 38 7.63 4.89 -9.74
C GLY A 38 6.68 4.87 -8.56
N ASN A 39 5.50 5.44 -8.76
CA ASN A 39 4.49 5.60 -7.71
C ASN A 39 3.32 4.64 -7.94
N LEU A 40 2.71 4.15 -6.86
CA LEU A 40 1.53 3.28 -6.92
C LEU A 40 0.29 4.05 -6.45
N LEU A 41 -0.73 4.15 -7.30
CA LEU A 41 -2.03 4.74 -6.99
C LEU A 41 -3.11 3.67 -7.06
N ILE A 42 -3.79 3.40 -5.94
CA ILE A 42 -4.92 2.47 -5.86
C ILE A 42 -6.21 3.26 -5.65
N ASN A 43 -7.19 3.05 -6.53
CA ASN A 43 -8.47 3.76 -6.58
C ASN A 43 -9.63 2.83 -6.99
N ILE A 44 -9.84 1.75 -6.21
CA ILE A 44 -10.80 0.69 -6.56
C ILE A 44 -12.14 0.91 -5.87
N ARG A 45 -13.04 1.59 -6.57
CA ARG A 45 -14.37 1.99 -6.04
C ARG A 45 -15.38 0.84 -5.97
N ARG A 46 -15.26 -0.13 -6.86
CA ARG A 46 -16.22 -1.23 -7.06
C ARG A 46 -15.47 -2.53 -7.27
N GLY A 47 -16.10 -3.62 -6.85
CA GLY A 47 -15.55 -4.98 -6.95
C GLY A 47 -15.99 -5.78 -5.74
N ASN A 48 -16.40 -7.03 -5.96
CA ASN A 48 -16.78 -7.95 -4.89
C ASN A 48 -15.70 -9.04 -4.81
N ASN A 49 -15.18 -9.31 -3.62
CA ASN A 49 -14.19 -10.38 -3.37
C ASN A 49 -12.89 -10.28 -4.21
N ILE A 50 -12.51 -9.07 -4.62
CA ILE A 50 -11.35 -8.82 -5.49
C ILE A 50 -9.99 -9.02 -4.81
N ALA A 51 -9.95 -9.30 -3.50
CA ALA A 51 -8.71 -9.39 -2.74
C ALA A 51 -7.77 -10.49 -3.27
N SER A 52 -8.33 -11.67 -3.59
CA SER A 52 -7.55 -12.79 -4.15
C SER A 52 -7.00 -12.45 -5.54
N GLU A 53 -7.82 -11.84 -6.40
CA GLU A 53 -7.40 -11.44 -7.74
C GLU A 53 -6.31 -10.37 -7.68
N LEU A 54 -6.43 -9.39 -6.76
CA LEU A 54 -5.39 -8.40 -6.55
C LEU A 54 -4.10 -9.01 -5.99
N GLU A 55 -4.20 -10.02 -5.11
CA GLU A 55 -3.02 -10.73 -4.58
C GLU A 55 -2.29 -11.50 -5.70
N ASP A 56 -3.02 -12.10 -6.65
CA ASP A 56 -2.42 -12.80 -7.79
C ASP A 56 -1.57 -11.88 -8.68
N PHE A 57 -1.94 -10.59 -8.76
CA PHE A 57 -1.23 -9.60 -9.58
C PHE A 57 -0.21 -8.77 -8.82
N LEU A 58 -0.51 -8.39 -7.58
CA LEU A 58 0.27 -7.42 -6.79
C LEU A 58 1.03 -8.07 -5.63
N GLY A 59 0.73 -9.33 -5.30
CA GLY A 59 1.26 -10.01 -4.12
C GLY A 59 2.76 -10.27 -4.15
N LEU A 60 3.38 -10.26 -5.34
CA LEU A 60 4.83 -10.42 -5.51
C LEU A 60 5.61 -9.11 -5.39
N ILE A 61 4.94 -7.95 -5.38
CA ILE A 61 5.61 -6.66 -5.28
C ILE A 61 6.25 -6.53 -3.91
N GLU A 62 7.57 -6.35 -3.88
CA GLU A 62 8.37 -6.19 -2.68
C GLU A 62 8.76 -4.73 -2.43
N THR A 63 8.96 -3.96 -3.50
CA THR A 63 9.46 -2.58 -3.41
C THR A 63 8.68 -1.64 -4.31
N VAL A 64 8.35 -0.46 -3.78
CA VAL A 64 7.90 0.71 -4.55
C VAL A 64 8.92 1.82 -4.34
N THR A 65 9.54 2.33 -5.40
CA THR A 65 10.60 3.34 -5.26
C THR A 65 10.05 4.73 -4.90
N GLY A 66 8.85 5.08 -5.39
CA GLY A 66 8.18 6.34 -5.08
C GLY A 66 7.28 6.25 -3.84
N TYR A 67 6.06 6.78 -3.97
CA TYR A 67 5.02 6.73 -2.93
C TYR A 67 3.92 5.70 -3.25
N VAL A 68 3.16 5.33 -2.21
CA VAL A 68 1.91 4.56 -2.33
C VAL A 68 0.73 5.43 -1.90
N LYS A 69 -0.28 5.54 -2.76
CA LYS A 69 -1.50 6.31 -2.52
C LYS A 69 -2.73 5.44 -2.69
N ILE A 70 -3.57 5.34 -1.67
CA ILE A 70 -4.81 4.55 -1.66
C ILE A 70 -5.96 5.51 -1.39
N ARG A 71 -6.81 5.73 -2.40
CA ARG A 71 -7.88 6.73 -2.33
C ARG A 71 -9.19 6.20 -2.88
N HIS A 72 -10.32 6.52 -2.26
CA HIS A 72 -11.67 6.12 -2.71
C HIS A 72 -11.81 4.61 -2.97
N SER A 73 -11.00 3.77 -2.30
CA SER A 73 -10.95 2.35 -2.57
C SER A 73 -11.96 1.61 -1.71
N HIS A 74 -13.25 1.91 -1.92
CA HIS A 74 -14.34 1.41 -1.10
C HIS A 74 -14.55 -0.11 -1.21
N ALA A 75 -14.01 -0.77 -2.24
CA ALA A 75 -14.04 -2.22 -2.36
C ALA A 75 -13.02 -2.92 -1.45
N LEU A 76 -12.02 -2.19 -0.94
CA LEU A 76 -10.95 -2.75 -0.12
C LEU A 76 -11.34 -2.79 1.36
N VAL A 77 -11.10 -3.94 1.97
CA VAL A 77 -11.26 -4.17 3.42
C VAL A 77 -9.89 -4.27 4.10
N SER A 78 -8.87 -4.73 3.38
CA SER A 78 -7.48 -4.88 3.84
C SER A 78 -6.49 -4.55 2.72
N LEU A 79 -5.24 -4.23 3.07
CA LEU A 79 -4.12 -4.10 2.12
C LEU A 79 -3.27 -5.37 2.01
N SER A 80 -3.71 -6.47 2.63
CA SER A 80 -2.99 -7.76 2.68
C SER A 80 -2.65 -8.36 1.30
N PHE A 81 -3.34 -7.94 0.24
CA PHE A 81 -3.03 -8.34 -1.14
C PHE A 81 -1.65 -7.85 -1.60
N LEU A 82 -1.11 -6.77 -1.01
CA LEU A 82 0.30 -6.36 -1.14
C LEU A 82 1.16 -7.18 -0.19
N LYS A 83 1.15 -8.50 -0.39
CA LYS A 83 1.65 -9.48 0.56
C LYS A 83 3.14 -9.38 0.83
N ASN A 84 3.93 -9.22 -0.24
CA ASN A 84 5.39 -9.17 -0.16
C ASN A 84 5.93 -7.75 -0.02
N LEU A 85 5.10 -6.71 -0.01
CA LEU A 85 5.59 -5.34 0.03
C LEU A 85 6.39 -5.10 1.32
N ARG A 86 7.69 -4.85 1.20
CA ARG A 86 8.62 -4.60 2.31
C ARG A 86 9.20 -3.20 2.31
N TYR A 87 9.27 -2.54 1.16
CA TYR A 87 9.95 -1.26 1.03
C TYR A 87 9.13 -0.24 0.24
N ILE A 88 9.02 0.96 0.81
CA ILE A 88 8.58 2.18 0.12
C ILE A 88 9.73 3.18 0.26
N ASN A 89 10.42 3.48 -0.83
CA ASN A 89 11.65 4.27 -0.73
C ASN A 89 11.38 5.77 -0.61
N GLY A 90 10.27 6.28 -1.16
CA GLY A 90 9.94 7.70 -1.11
C GLY A 90 10.91 8.59 -1.91
N GLU A 91 11.47 8.08 -3.02
CA GLU A 91 12.29 8.86 -3.96
C GLU A 91 11.48 10.01 -4.59
N GLU A 92 10.19 9.76 -4.81
CA GLU A 92 9.18 10.76 -5.10
C GLU A 92 8.09 10.69 -4.03
N GLN A 93 7.56 11.85 -3.65
CA GLN A 93 6.60 12.02 -2.57
C GLN A 93 5.47 12.94 -3.04
N LEU A 94 4.28 12.77 -2.48
CA LEU A 94 3.20 13.73 -2.70
C LEU A 94 3.51 15.06 -2.02
N ASP A 95 2.85 16.12 -2.47
CA ASP A 95 2.91 17.44 -1.85
C ASP A 95 2.71 17.36 -0.33
N GLY A 96 3.66 17.95 0.42
CA GLY A 96 3.72 17.80 1.88
C GLY A 96 4.55 16.61 2.35
N ASN A 97 5.37 16.02 1.47
CA ASN A 97 6.35 14.97 1.75
C ASN A 97 5.72 13.64 2.20
N TYR A 98 4.65 13.20 1.54
CA TYR A 98 4.00 11.93 1.87
C TYR A 98 4.44 10.79 0.96
N SER A 99 4.92 9.70 1.57
CA SER A 99 5.27 8.44 0.89
C SER A 99 4.18 7.38 1.04
N PHE A 100 3.29 7.53 2.02
CA PHE A 100 2.12 6.69 2.19
C PHE A 100 0.87 7.55 2.45
N TYR A 101 -0.14 7.45 1.60
CA TYR A 101 -1.29 8.35 1.65
C TYR A 101 -2.61 7.59 1.51
N VAL A 102 -3.43 7.57 2.56
CA VAL A 102 -4.67 6.80 2.64
C VAL A 102 -5.86 7.71 2.93
N LEU A 103 -6.73 7.89 1.94
CA LEU A 103 -7.83 8.86 2.00
C LEU A 103 -9.16 8.27 1.51
N ASP A 104 -10.22 8.44 2.30
CA ASP A 104 -11.60 8.12 1.92
C ASP A 104 -11.80 6.65 1.52
N ASN A 105 -11.44 5.73 2.42
CA ASN A 105 -11.64 4.29 2.22
C ASN A 105 -12.72 3.79 3.20
N GLN A 106 -13.97 3.86 2.76
CA GLN A 106 -15.17 3.59 3.58
C GLN A 106 -15.25 2.20 4.22
N ASN A 107 -14.57 1.20 3.66
CA ASN A 107 -14.63 -0.18 4.14
C ASN A 107 -13.30 -0.76 4.63
N LEU A 108 -12.22 0.02 4.54
CA LEU A 108 -10.89 -0.39 4.98
C LEU A 108 -10.90 -0.55 6.50
N GLN A 109 -10.60 -1.75 6.97
CA GLN A 109 -10.64 -2.14 8.38
C GLN A 109 -9.25 -2.44 8.94
N GLN A 110 -8.37 -2.95 8.08
CA GLN A 110 -7.01 -3.37 8.44
C GLN A 110 -6.02 -2.93 7.35
N LEU A 111 -4.76 -2.74 7.71
CA LEU A 111 -3.69 -2.51 6.73
C LEU A 111 -3.05 -3.85 6.37
N TRP A 112 -2.28 -4.42 7.31
CA TRP A 112 -1.68 -5.75 7.20
C TRP A 112 -1.81 -6.48 8.54
N ASP A 113 -1.58 -7.79 8.54
CA ASP A 113 -1.31 -8.48 9.79
C ASP A 113 0.13 -8.20 10.23
N TRP A 114 0.29 -7.19 11.08
CA TRP A 114 1.59 -6.75 11.61
C TRP A 114 2.32 -7.80 12.45
N SER A 115 1.67 -8.90 12.84
CA SER A 115 2.36 -10.01 13.49
C SER A 115 3.18 -10.86 12.52
N HIS A 116 2.86 -10.79 11.22
CA HIS A 116 3.51 -11.57 10.15
C HIS A 116 4.05 -10.69 9.01
N HIS A 117 3.78 -9.38 9.04
CA HIS A 117 4.15 -8.46 7.99
C HIS A 117 5.10 -7.38 8.54
N ASN A 118 6.15 -7.10 7.77
CA ASN A 118 7.07 -6.00 8.03
C ASN A 118 7.12 -5.09 6.80
N LEU A 119 7.27 -3.79 7.03
CA LEU A 119 7.32 -2.77 6.00
C LEU A 119 8.28 -1.68 6.49
N THR A 120 9.08 -1.10 5.60
CA THR A 120 9.93 0.05 5.88
C THR A 120 9.60 1.17 4.91
N ILE A 121 9.31 2.35 5.45
CA ILE A 121 9.19 3.57 4.66
C ILE A 121 10.46 4.36 4.89
N LYS A 122 11.32 4.41 3.86
CA LYS A 122 12.66 4.98 3.98
C LYS A 122 12.58 6.49 4.22
N GLU A 123 11.95 7.22 3.30
CA GLU A 123 11.76 8.66 3.38
C GLU A 123 10.27 9.05 3.35
N GLY A 124 9.96 10.24 3.86
CA GLY A 124 8.62 10.83 3.84
C GLY A 124 7.73 10.45 5.03
N LYS A 125 6.54 11.05 5.03
CA LYS A 125 5.49 10.96 6.05
C LYS A 125 4.35 10.03 5.60
N MET A 126 3.45 9.75 6.54
CA MET A 126 2.19 9.08 6.26
C MET A 126 1.01 10.04 6.48
N TYR A 127 -0.06 9.87 5.71
CA TYR A 127 -1.30 10.62 5.87
C TYR A 127 -2.51 9.70 5.86
N PHE A 128 -3.40 9.86 6.84
CA PHE A 128 -4.63 9.11 7.00
C PHE A 128 -5.81 10.03 7.31
N ALA A 129 -6.84 10.01 6.47
CA ALA A 129 -8.10 10.69 6.75
C ALA A 129 -9.30 10.01 6.10
N PHE A 130 -10.46 10.12 6.74
CA PHE A 130 -11.73 9.60 6.23
C PHE A 130 -11.72 8.08 5.98
N ASN A 131 -11.11 7.32 6.89
CA ASN A 131 -11.13 5.86 6.88
C ASN A 131 -11.96 5.37 8.10
N PRO A 132 -13.30 5.47 8.04
CA PRO A 132 -14.14 5.37 9.23
C PRO A 132 -14.06 4.01 9.93
N LYS A 133 -13.77 2.91 9.22
CA LYS A 133 -13.65 1.57 9.79
C LYS A 133 -12.22 1.16 10.16
N LEU A 134 -11.24 2.00 9.87
CA LEU A 134 -9.84 1.72 10.15
C LEU A 134 -9.51 2.24 11.55
N CYS A 135 -9.35 1.33 12.51
CA CYS A 135 -8.97 1.68 13.88
C CYS A 135 -7.67 2.50 13.91
N VAL A 136 -7.64 3.59 14.66
CA VAL A 136 -6.45 4.45 14.75
C VAL A 136 -5.25 3.71 15.34
N SER A 137 -5.48 2.72 16.22
CA SER A 137 -4.42 1.85 16.76
C SER A 137 -3.66 1.09 15.67
N GLU A 138 -4.32 0.69 14.59
CA GLU A 138 -3.69 0.04 13.43
C GLU A 138 -2.70 0.99 12.74
N ILE A 139 -3.04 2.28 12.67
CA ILE A 139 -2.21 3.32 12.07
C ILE A 139 -0.99 3.61 12.97
N TYR A 140 -1.19 3.68 14.28
CA TYR A 140 -0.07 3.86 15.22
C TYR A 140 0.86 2.65 15.23
N GLN A 141 0.33 1.42 15.10
CA GLN A 141 1.17 0.24 14.95
C GLN A 141 2.00 0.29 13.66
N MET A 142 1.42 0.79 12.56
CA MET A 142 2.15 1.01 11.32
C MET A 142 3.30 2.00 11.50
N GLU A 143 3.13 3.11 12.25
CA GLU A 143 4.21 4.07 12.51
C GLU A 143 5.43 3.44 13.16
N GLU A 144 5.20 2.54 14.12
CA GLU A 144 6.26 1.78 14.81
C GLU A 144 6.97 0.83 13.85
N VAL A 145 6.21 -0.03 13.13
CA VAL A 145 6.77 -1.05 12.23
C VAL A 145 7.54 -0.40 11.08
N THR A 146 7.01 0.68 10.52
CA THR A 146 7.60 1.35 9.35
C THR A 146 8.81 2.22 9.67
N GLY A 147 9.11 2.44 10.95
CA GLY A 147 10.15 3.35 11.39
C GLY A 147 9.83 4.81 11.10
N THR A 148 8.54 5.14 10.95
CA THR A 148 8.08 6.49 10.60
C THR A 148 7.55 7.29 11.78
N LYS A 149 7.57 6.72 12.98
CA LYS A 149 7.22 7.41 14.22
C LYS A 149 7.91 8.78 14.31
N ASP A 150 7.18 9.77 14.81
CA ASP A 150 7.61 11.17 15.00
C ASP A 150 7.90 11.96 13.71
N ARG A 151 7.63 11.41 12.52
CA ARG A 151 7.74 12.14 11.24
C ARG A 151 6.47 12.94 10.90
N GLN A 152 5.32 12.59 11.48
CA GLN A 152 3.99 13.07 11.13
C GLN A 152 3.66 14.41 11.79
N SER A 153 2.83 15.21 11.14
CA SER A 153 2.30 16.48 11.68
C SER A 153 1.00 16.24 12.45
N LYS A 154 0.60 17.18 13.32
CA LYS A 154 -0.60 17.07 14.20
C LYS A 154 -1.95 16.86 13.48
N GLY A 155 -2.01 16.95 12.15
CA GLY A 155 -3.21 16.69 11.35
C GLY A 155 -3.09 15.51 10.38
N ASP A 156 -1.92 14.89 10.28
CA ASP A 156 -1.64 13.85 9.28
C ASP A 156 -2.35 12.54 9.63
N ILE A 157 -2.57 12.28 10.93
CA ILE A 157 -3.40 11.19 11.44
C ILE A 157 -4.47 11.80 12.33
N ASN A 158 -5.67 11.97 11.76
CA ASN A 158 -6.79 12.59 12.48
C ASN A 158 -7.72 11.51 13.07
N PRO A 159 -7.82 11.35 14.40
CA PRO A 159 -8.70 10.36 15.01
C PRO A 159 -10.19 10.70 14.88
N ARG A 160 -10.55 11.90 14.42
CA ARG A 160 -11.97 12.29 14.27
C ARG A 160 -12.68 11.62 13.10
N ASN A 161 -11.93 11.24 12.06
CA ASN A 161 -12.48 10.65 10.83
C ASN A 161 -11.76 9.37 10.40
N ASN A 162 -10.90 8.82 11.26
CA ASN A 162 -10.37 7.47 11.17
C ASN A 162 -10.89 6.68 12.37
N GLY A 163 -11.45 5.49 12.15
CA GLY A 163 -11.97 4.65 13.24
C GLY A 163 -13.23 5.18 13.93
N GLU A 164 -14.06 5.96 13.21
CA GLU A 164 -15.34 6.51 13.70
C GLU A 164 -16.43 5.43 13.86
N LYS A 165 -16.36 4.32 13.12
CA LYS A 165 -17.42 3.30 13.01
C LYS A 165 -16.87 1.89 13.21
#